data_AF-A0A0M0G4X5-F1
#
_entry.id   AF-A0A0M0G4X5-F1
#
_cell.length_a   1.000
_cell.length_b   1.000
_cell.length_c   1.000
_cell.angle_alpha   90.00
_cell.angle_beta   90.00
_cell.angle_gamma   90.00
#
_symmetry.space_group_name_H-M   'P 1'
#
loop_
_entity.id
_entity.type
_entity.pdbx_description
1 polymer ?
#
loop_
_entity_poly.entity_id
_entity_poly.type
_entity_poly.pdbx_seq_one_letter_code
_entity_poly.pdbx_strand_id
1 'polypeptide(L)'
;MLPNPIRIKGFTRGNRHEMIDHAVNTISRCTGWVTNHSMYANKVIVINFEIEARGVRELILSLNQNGLILFEESRSIIDQFPEEVLLENGEEELKGSLNITFVNEEPDQRHHVPPIPG
;
A
#
# COMPACT_ATOMS: atom_id res chain seq x y z
N MET A 1 20.88 -4.81 -7.07
CA MET A 1 19.57 -5.43 -7.37
C MET A 1 18.53 -4.69 -6.56
N LEU A 2 17.47 -4.23 -7.21
CA LEU A 2 16.37 -3.53 -6.55
C LEU A 2 15.53 -4.52 -5.71
N PRO A 3 14.95 -4.06 -4.59
CA PRO A 3 14.10 -4.91 -3.77
C PRO A 3 12.79 -5.22 -4.50
N ASN A 4 12.55 -6.51 -4.77
CA ASN A 4 11.32 -7.01 -5.37
C ASN A 4 10.89 -8.30 -4.64
N PRO A 5 9.72 -8.34 -3.95
CA PRO A 5 8.67 -7.32 -3.95
C PRO A 5 8.84 -6.24 -2.85
N ILE A 6 8.26 -5.07 -3.09
CA ILE A 6 8.16 -3.95 -2.14
C ILE A 6 6.99 -4.20 -1.17
N ARG A 7 7.22 -4.03 0.13
CA ARG A 7 6.16 -4.21 1.15
C ARG A 7 5.98 -2.96 1.98
N ILE A 8 4.93 -2.21 1.69
CA ILE A 8 4.55 -1.00 2.40
C ILE A 8 3.46 -1.35 3.42
N LYS A 9 3.60 -0.83 4.62
CA LYS A 9 2.66 -1.02 5.71
C LYS A 9 2.42 0.30 6.42
N GLY A 10 1.17 0.56 6.76
CA GLY A 10 0.78 1.74 7.52
C GLY A 10 -0.55 1.56 8.21
N PHE A 11 -0.93 2.58 8.96
CA PHE A 11 -2.21 2.64 9.63
C PHE A 11 -2.84 4.02 9.47
N THR A 12 -4.16 4.07 9.60
CA THR A 12 -4.92 5.32 9.58
C THR A 12 -6.09 5.26 10.56
N ARG A 13 -6.54 6.44 11.00
CA ARG A 13 -7.82 6.64 11.70
C ARG A 13 -8.85 7.35 10.80
N GLY A 14 -8.50 7.62 9.55
CA GLY A 14 -9.35 8.33 8.59
C GLY A 14 -10.47 7.45 8.01
N ASN A 15 -11.31 8.06 7.18
CA ASN A 15 -12.36 7.34 6.48
C ASN A 15 -11.76 6.27 5.56
N ARG A 16 -12.31 5.05 5.62
CA ARG A 16 -11.80 3.91 4.85
C ARG A 16 -11.88 4.12 3.34
N HIS A 17 -13.01 4.60 2.82
CA HIS A 17 -13.18 4.76 1.38
C HIS A 17 -12.25 5.85 0.85
N GLU A 18 -12.19 7.00 1.54
CA GLU A 18 -11.29 8.09 1.18
C GLU A 18 -9.81 7.65 1.21
N MET A 19 -9.43 6.82 2.19
CA MET A 19 -8.07 6.30 2.27
C MET A 19 -7.75 5.32 1.15
N ILE A 20 -8.69 4.44 0.80
CA ILE A 20 -8.51 3.51 -0.32
C ILE A 20 -8.37 4.30 -1.63
N ASP A 21 -9.26 5.27 -1.86
CA ASP A 21 -9.21 6.13 -3.04
C ASP A 21 -7.89 6.93 -3.08
N HIS A 22 -7.46 7.46 -1.93
CA HIS A 22 -6.17 8.14 -1.82
C HIS A 22 -5.00 7.21 -2.17
N ALA A 23 -4.98 5.98 -1.64
CA ALA A 23 -3.92 5.02 -1.90
C ALA A 23 -3.86 4.60 -3.38
N VAL A 24 -5.01 4.24 -3.97
CA VAL A 24 -5.12 3.84 -5.39
C VAL A 24 -4.67 4.99 -6.30
N ASN A 25 -5.19 6.19 -6.08
CA ASN A 25 -4.82 7.36 -6.88
C ASN A 25 -3.34 7.71 -6.72
N THR A 26 -2.75 7.53 -5.54
CA THR A 26 -1.33 7.79 -5.31
C THR A 26 -0.46 6.78 -6.06
N ILE A 27 -0.79 5.49 -6.03
CA ILE A 27 -0.11 4.47 -6.84
C ILE A 27 -0.16 4.83 -8.33
N SER A 28 -1.34 5.21 -8.83
CA SER A 28 -1.52 5.61 -10.24
C SER A 28 -0.75 6.86 -10.65
N ARG A 29 -0.57 7.83 -9.75
CA ARG A 29 0.23 9.03 -10.03
C ARG A 29 1.73 8.75 -10.04
N CYS A 30 2.19 7.81 -9.21
CA CYS A 30 3.59 7.45 -9.07
C CYS A 30 4.02 6.33 -10.03
N THR A 31 3.56 6.38 -11.28
CA THR A 31 3.91 5.41 -12.35
C THR A 31 3.63 3.94 -12.03
N GLY A 32 2.61 3.67 -11.21
CA GLY A 32 2.15 2.32 -10.92
C GLY A 32 0.68 2.07 -11.26
N TRP A 33 0.24 0.83 -11.12
CA TRP A 33 -1.17 0.45 -11.21
C TRP A 33 -1.50 -0.63 -10.21
N VAL A 34 -2.75 -0.62 -9.73
CA VAL A 34 -3.26 -1.63 -8.81
C VAL A 34 -3.60 -2.89 -9.60
N THR A 35 -3.06 -4.02 -9.17
CA THR A 35 -3.31 -5.33 -9.79
C THR A 35 -4.45 -6.07 -9.11
N ASN A 36 -4.53 -5.98 -7.77
CA ASN A 36 -5.57 -6.62 -6.99
C ASN A 36 -5.71 -5.94 -5.62
N HIS A 37 -6.87 -6.05 -4.97
CA HIS A 37 -7.02 -5.68 -3.57
C HIS A 37 -7.82 -6.73 -2.80
N SER A 38 -7.47 -6.93 -1.53
CA SER A 38 -8.16 -7.84 -0.63
C SER A 38 -8.43 -7.15 0.68
N MET A 39 -9.69 -7.18 1.11
CA MET A 39 -10.13 -6.59 2.37
C MET A 39 -10.37 -7.71 3.39
N TYR A 40 -9.73 -7.59 4.54
CA TYR A 40 -9.82 -8.55 5.65
C TYR A 40 -10.57 -7.87 6.79
N ALA A 41 -11.86 -8.18 6.91
CA ALA A 41 -12.81 -7.48 7.78
C ALA A 41 -12.85 -5.96 7.53
N ASN A 42 -13.45 -5.20 8.42
CA ASN A 42 -13.47 -3.74 8.39
C ASN A 42 -12.15 -3.09 8.87
N LYS A 43 -11.09 -3.87 9.11
CA LYS A 43 -9.86 -3.41 9.78
C LYS A 43 -8.62 -3.37 8.89
N VAL A 44 -8.51 -4.21 7.86
CA VAL A 44 -7.30 -4.26 7.05
C VAL A 44 -7.65 -4.35 5.57
N ILE A 45 -6.95 -3.58 4.75
CA ILE A 45 -6.91 -3.78 3.30
C ILE A 45 -5.48 -4.01 2.84
N VAL A 46 -5.33 -4.91 1.88
CA VAL A 46 -4.08 -5.20 1.17
C VAL A 46 -4.28 -4.86 -0.29
N ILE A 47 -3.53 -3.90 -0.80
CA ILE A 47 -3.56 -3.45 -2.19
C ILE A 47 -2.26 -3.93 -2.84
N ASN A 48 -2.36 -4.81 -3.83
CA ASN A 48 -1.24 -5.25 -4.64
C ASN A 48 -1.13 -4.35 -5.87
N PHE A 49 0.09 -4.01 -6.25
CA PHE A 49 0.36 -3.10 -7.35
C PHE A 49 1.67 -3.47 -8.07
N GLU A 50 1.82 -2.94 -9.26
CA GLU A 50 3.07 -2.89 -10.02
C GLU A 50 3.46 -1.41 -10.19
N ILE A 51 4.75 -1.11 -10.11
CA ILE A 51 5.28 0.26 -10.17
C ILE A 51 6.66 0.26 -10.79
N GLU A 52 7.01 1.26 -11.58
CA GLU A 52 8.38 1.46 -12.03
C GLU A 52 9.28 1.92 -10.87
N ALA A 53 10.52 1.47 -10.83
CA ALA A 53 11.46 1.80 -9.75
C ALA A 53 11.56 3.31 -9.45
N ARG A 54 11.51 4.16 -10.49
CA ARG A 54 11.56 5.63 -10.35
C ARG A 54 10.41 6.22 -9.52
N GLY A 55 9.24 5.58 -9.51
CA GLY A 55 8.05 6.05 -8.81
C GLY A 55 8.04 5.72 -7.31
N VAL A 56 8.89 4.80 -6.85
CA VAL A 56 8.82 4.24 -5.48
C VAL A 56 9.06 5.30 -4.41
N ARG A 57 10.04 6.19 -4.59
CA ARG A 57 10.34 7.24 -3.61
C ARG A 57 9.17 8.20 -3.44
N GLU A 58 8.60 8.65 -4.57
CA GLU A 58 7.45 9.55 -4.57
C GLU A 58 6.21 8.87 -3.98
N LEU A 59 6.01 7.57 -4.26
CA LEU A 59 4.92 6.78 -3.70
C LEU A 59 4.98 6.77 -2.17
N ILE A 60 6.13 6.47 -1.57
CA ILE A 60 6.28 6.39 -0.11
C ILE A 60 6.04 7.76 0.55
N LEU A 61 6.58 8.84 -0.04
CA LEU A 61 6.39 10.19 0.45
C LEU A 61 4.94 10.67 0.35
N SER A 62 4.26 10.31 -0.74
CA SER A 62 2.87 10.71 -1.00
C SER A 62 1.88 9.90 -0.19
N LEU A 63 2.15 8.60 0.04
CA LEU A 63 1.33 7.76 0.92
C LEU A 63 1.43 8.20 2.38
N ASN A 64 2.55 8.75 2.83
CA ASN A 64 2.69 9.24 4.20
C ASN A 64 2.05 10.64 4.43
N GLN A 65 0.93 10.89 3.76
CA GLN A 65 0.14 12.12 3.82
C GLN A 65 -1.35 11.76 4.05
N ASN A 66 -2.22 12.76 4.15
CA ASN A 66 -3.68 12.59 4.26
C ASN A 66 -4.14 11.61 5.36
N GLY A 67 -3.39 11.55 6.47
CA GLY A 67 -3.74 10.74 7.64
C GLY A 67 -3.36 9.26 7.55
N LEU A 68 -2.63 8.83 6.51
CA LEU A 68 -1.94 7.54 6.49
C LEU A 68 -0.54 7.70 7.08
N ILE A 69 -0.26 6.91 8.12
CA ILE A 69 1.05 6.89 8.79
C ILE A 69 1.71 5.58 8.43
N LEU A 70 2.84 5.66 7.72
CA LEU A 70 3.64 4.48 7.37
C LEU A 70 4.51 4.05 8.55
N PHE A 71 4.70 2.75 8.72
CA PHE A 71 5.68 2.23 9.69
C PHE A 71 7.10 2.60 9.27
N GLU A 72 8.02 2.62 10.24
CA GLU A 72 9.41 3.01 10.03
C GLU A 72 10.09 2.16 8.95
N GLU A 73 9.90 0.84 8.99
CA GLU A 73 10.46 -0.09 8.02
C GLU A 73 9.98 0.17 6.60
N SER A 74 8.76 0.70 6.44
CA SER A 74 8.21 1.08 5.14
C SER A 74 8.74 2.42 4.65
N ARG A 75 9.08 3.35 5.55
CA ARG A 75 9.71 4.63 5.21
C ARG A 75 11.16 4.44 4.79
N SER A 76 11.88 3.54 5.47
CA SER A 76 13.27 3.18 5.14
C SER A 76 13.42 2.44 3.80
N ILE A 77 12.33 2.08 3.11
CA ILE A 77 12.41 1.54 1.75
C ILE A 77 13.01 2.58 0.79
N ILE A 78 12.79 3.88 1.01
CA ILE A 78 13.36 4.97 0.19
C ILE A 78 14.89 4.83 0.07
N ASP A 79 15.55 4.39 1.14
CA ASP A 79 17.01 4.25 1.21
C ASP A 79 17.55 3.14 0.28
N GLN A 80 16.67 2.22 -0.14
CA GLN A 80 16.99 1.13 -1.07
C GLN A 80 16.89 1.56 -2.55
N PHE A 81 16.45 2.79 -2.81
CA PHE A 81 16.30 3.38 -4.14
C PHE A 81 17.11 4.68 -4.23
N PRO A 82 18.46 4.63 -4.18
CA PRO A 82 19.29 5.81 -4.39
C PRO A 82 19.19 6.30 -5.85
N GLU A 83 19.42 7.59 -6.08
CA GLU A 83 19.29 8.22 -7.41
C GLU A 83 20.14 7.52 -8.48
N GLU A 84 21.35 7.11 -8.13
CA GLU A 84 22.28 6.39 -9.01
C GLU A 84 21.67 5.10 -9.57
N VAL A 85 20.99 4.31 -8.72
CA VAL A 85 20.35 3.06 -9.13
C VAL A 85 19.08 3.33 -9.96
N LEU A 86 18.37 4.42 -9.66
CA LEU A 86 17.19 4.85 -10.42
C LEU A 86 17.54 5.38 -11.81
N LEU A 87 18.74 5.95 -12.00
CA LEU A 87 19.21 6.36 -13.33
C LEU A 87 19.41 5.16 -14.26
N GLU A 88 19.88 4.03 -13.71
CA GLU A 88 20.14 2.82 -14.50
C GLU A 88 18.91 1.92 -14.65
N ASN A 89 18.09 1.80 -13.61
CA ASN A 89 17.00 0.82 -13.52
C ASN A 89 15.63 1.47 -13.32
N GLY A 90 15.49 2.76 -13.64
CA GLY A 90 14.28 3.54 -13.33
C GLY A 90 12.99 3.02 -13.96
N GLU A 91 13.10 2.34 -15.11
CA GLU A 91 11.99 1.73 -15.84
C GLU A 91 11.72 0.27 -15.44
N GLU A 92 12.50 -0.31 -14.51
CA GLU A 92 12.27 -1.68 -14.02
C GLU A 92 10.94 -1.73 -13.26
N GLU A 93 10.07 -2.64 -13.68
CA GLU A 93 8.77 -2.87 -13.03
C GLU A 93 8.93 -3.75 -11.78
N LEU A 94 8.44 -3.24 -10.66
CA LEU A 94 8.53 -3.87 -9.35
C LEU A 94 7.14 -4.21 -8.85
N LYS A 95 7.01 -5.39 -8.24
CA LYS A 95 5.77 -5.81 -7.58
C LYS A 95 5.74 -5.27 -6.16
N GLY A 96 4.60 -4.74 -5.75
CA GLY A 96 4.41 -4.14 -4.45
C GLY A 96 3.12 -4.56 -3.77
N SER A 97 3.11 -4.47 -2.44
CA SER A 97 1.90 -4.60 -1.63
C SER A 97 1.84 -3.47 -0.61
N LEU A 98 0.69 -2.80 -0.51
CA LEU A 98 0.36 -1.80 0.50
C LEU A 98 -0.67 -2.38 1.47
N ASN A 99 -0.28 -2.52 2.74
CA ASN A 99 -1.17 -2.97 3.81
C ASN A 99 -1.57 -1.76 4.66
N ILE A 100 -2.86 -1.45 4.70
CA ILE A 100 -3.40 -0.35 5.51
C ILE A 100 -4.26 -0.95 6.62
N THR A 101 -3.91 -0.61 7.86
CA THR A 101 -4.72 -0.95 9.03
C THR A 101 -5.61 0.25 9.41
N PHE A 102 -6.91 0.04 9.43
CA PHE A 102 -7.90 1.02 9.90
C PHE A 102 -8.08 0.87 11.41
N VAL A 103 -7.71 1.92 12.13
CA VAL A 103 -7.87 2.00 13.58
C VAL A 103 -9.20 2.72 13.85
N ASN A 104 -10.27 1.95 13.93
CA ASN A 104 -11.61 2.39 14.33
C ASN A 104 -12.05 1.65 15.61
N GLU A 105 -12.95 2.27 16.37
CA GLU A 105 -13.60 1.67 17.55
C GLU A 105 -14.84 0.85 17.19
N GLU A 106 -15.13 0.71 15.89
CA GLU A 106 -16.28 -0.04 15.40
C GLU A 106 -16.12 -1.54 15.70
N PRO A 107 -17.18 -2.23 16.15
CA PRO A 107 -17.14 -3.66 16.35
C PRO A 107 -16.77 -4.37 15.03
N ASP A 108 -15.96 -5.43 15.12
CA ASP A 108 -15.56 -6.20 13.95
C ASP A 108 -16.79 -6.69 13.18
N GLN A 109 -16.91 -6.28 11.91
CA GLN A 109 -17.86 -6.90 11.00
C GLN A 109 -17.32 -8.29 10.62
N ARG A 110 -17.68 -9.30 11.41
CA ARG A 110 -17.45 -10.70 11.05
C ARG A 110 -18.49 -11.11 10.01
N HIS A 111 -18.05 -11.66 8.88
CA HIS A 111 -18.96 -12.28 7.91
C HIS A 111 -19.72 -13.42 8.59
N HIS A 112 -21.05 -13.35 8.56
CA HIS A 112 -21.91 -14.41 9.09
C HIS A 112 -21.74 -15.66 8.21
N VAL A 113 -21.07 -16.69 8.74
CA VAL A 113 -21.01 -18.01 8.09
C VAL A 113 -22.35 -18.70 8.34
N PRO A 114 -23.14 -19.02 7.30
CA PRO A 114 -24.38 -19.78 7.51
C PRO A 114 -24.05 -21.17 8.07
N PRO A 115 -24.90 -21.73 8.96
CA PRO A 115 -24.72 -23.10 9.42
C PRO A 115 -24.78 -24.08 8.23
N ILE A 116 -23.90 -25.07 8.24
CA ILE A 116 -23.89 -26.15 7.24
C ILE A 116 -25.15 -27.01 7.48
N PRO A 117 -26.04 -27.21 6.49
CA PRO A 117 -27.16 -28.13 6.64
C PRO A 117 -26.63 -29.56 6.81
N GLY A 118 -27.02 -30.21 7.91
CA GLY A 118 -26.85 -31.65 8.13
C GLY A 118 -28.01 -32.46 7.56
#